data_AF-A0A934UWK0-F1
#
_entry.id   AF-A0A934UWK0-F1
#
_cell.length_a   1.000
_cell.length_b   1.000
_cell.length_c   1.000
_cell.angle_alpha   90.00
_cell.angle_beta   90.00
_cell.angle_gamma   90.00
#
_symmetry.space_group_name_H-M   'P 1'
#
loop_
_entity.id
_entity.type
_entity.pdbx_description
1 polymer ?
#
loop_
_entity_poly.entity_id
_entity_poly.type
_entity_poly.pdbx_seq_one_letter_code
_entity_poly.pdbx_strand_id
1 'polypeptide(L)'
;MYSLGHRNPQGLGWSPEGELFVAEHGENAHDEINLIEAGGDYGWPTVEGDENEDGLVAPYLHSGIETWAPSGAAFAGDEFVFAALRGTGVYVVTDADTAEMVFTSDERVRAV
;
A
#
# COMPACT_ATOMS: atom_id res chain seq x y z
N MET A 1 -18.56 -7.68 5.43
CA MET A 1 -17.18 -7.58 4.89
C MET A 1 -17.16 -6.32 4.05
N TYR A 2 -16.17 -5.44 4.20
CA TYR A 2 -16.05 -4.22 3.40
C TYR A 2 -15.20 -4.45 2.15
N SER A 3 -14.05 -5.09 2.28
CA SER A 3 -13.21 -5.62 1.19
C SER A 3 -12.66 -7.00 1.59
N LEU A 4 -12.13 -7.75 0.63
CA LEU A 4 -11.49 -9.07 0.82
C LEU A 4 -10.27 -9.24 -0.09
N GLY A 5 -9.59 -10.39 -0.03
CA GLY A 5 -8.39 -10.62 -0.86
C GLY A 5 -7.14 -9.84 -0.41
N HIS A 6 -7.07 -9.48 0.89
CA HIS A 6 -5.91 -8.81 1.48
C HIS A 6 -4.96 -9.83 2.10
N ARG A 7 -3.65 -9.62 1.98
CA ARG A 7 -2.64 -10.46 2.62
C ARG A 7 -2.37 -10.03 4.06
N ASN A 8 -1.85 -8.83 4.22
CA ASN A 8 -1.42 -8.29 5.51
C ASN A 8 -1.44 -6.75 5.50
N PRO A 9 -2.63 -6.13 5.48
CA PRO A 9 -2.80 -4.69 5.49
C PRO A 9 -2.46 -4.11 6.86
N GLN A 10 -1.62 -3.06 6.88
CA GLN A 10 -1.11 -2.46 8.13
C GLN A 10 -1.19 -0.93 8.16
N GLY A 11 -1.46 -0.30 7.02
CA GLY A 11 -1.67 1.14 6.92
C GLY A 11 -2.98 1.45 6.23
N LEU A 12 -3.66 2.52 6.65
CA LEU A 12 -4.84 3.02 5.96
C LEU A 12 -4.97 4.53 6.14
N GLY A 13 -5.48 5.21 5.12
CA GLY A 13 -5.75 6.64 5.15
C GLY A 13 -6.91 6.99 4.23
N TRP A 14 -7.72 7.96 4.65
CA TRP A 14 -8.76 8.53 3.79
C TRP A 14 -8.25 9.80 3.13
N SER A 15 -8.41 9.91 1.81
CA SER A 15 -8.14 11.15 1.08
C SER A 15 -9.11 12.24 1.52
N PRO A 16 -8.80 13.52 1.27
CA PRO A 16 -9.74 14.63 1.47
C PRO A 16 -11.07 14.47 0.73
N GLU A 17 -11.05 13.76 -0.41
CA GLU A 17 -12.20 13.43 -1.24
C GLU A 17 -13.02 12.24 -0.68
N GLY A 18 -12.51 11.56 0.34
CA GLY A 18 -13.17 10.42 0.97
C GLY A 18 -12.92 9.10 0.25
N GLU A 19 -11.75 8.94 -0.38
CA GLU A 19 -11.28 7.66 -0.93
C GLU A 19 -10.38 6.95 0.09
N LEU A 20 -10.56 5.64 0.28
CA LEU A 20 -9.77 4.88 1.24
C LEU A 20 -8.56 4.25 0.55
N PHE A 21 -7.37 4.56 1.02
CA PHE A 21 -6.13 3.89 0.61
C PHE A 21 -5.64 2.97 1.72
N VAL A 22 -5.13 1.80 1.35
CA VAL A 22 -4.56 0.80 2.27
C VAL A 22 -3.16 0.43 1.80
N ALA A 23 -2.22 0.34 2.73
CA ALA A 23 -0.88 -0.15 2.49
C ALA A 23 -0.73 -1.57 3.07
N GLU A 24 -0.26 -2.51 2.26
CA GLU A 24 -0.11 -3.91 2.64
C GLU A 24 1.17 -4.57 2.18
N HIS A 25 1.52 -5.66 2.86
CA HIS A 25 2.69 -6.45 2.51
C HIS A 25 2.36 -7.56 1.51
N GLY A 26 3.15 -7.66 0.45
CA GLY A 26 3.18 -8.86 -0.40
C GLY A 26 3.95 -10.02 0.24
N GLU A 27 4.01 -11.17 -0.43
CA GLU A 27 4.57 -12.41 0.11
C GLU A 27 6.05 -12.27 0.45
N ASN A 28 6.83 -11.84 -0.54
CA ASN A 28 8.29 -11.68 -0.47
C ASN A 28 8.76 -10.30 -0.96
N ALA A 29 8.02 -9.72 -1.91
CA ALA A 29 8.14 -8.38 -2.48
C ALA A 29 6.71 -7.92 -2.82
N HIS A 30 6.51 -7.11 -3.86
CA HIS A 30 5.18 -6.68 -4.31
C HIS A 30 4.31 -6.16 -3.16
N ASP A 31 4.90 -5.33 -2.30
CA ASP A 31 4.12 -4.61 -1.30
C ASP A 31 3.21 -3.61 -2.03
N GLU A 32 1.96 -3.50 -1.62
CA GLU A 32 0.92 -2.82 -2.39
C GLU A 32 0.33 -1.63 -1.66
N ILE A 33 -0.03 -0.61 -2.43
CA ILE A 33 -1.00 0.41 -2.05
C ILE A 33 -2.28 0.13 -2.84
N ASN A 34 -3.40 0.03 -2.12
CA ASN A 34 -4.69 -0.36 -2.65
C ASN A 34 -5.71 0.78 -2.45
N LEU A 35 -6.33 1.25 -3.55
CA LEU A 35 -7.50 2.13 -3.50
C LEU A 35 -8.75 1.28 -3.26
N ILE A 36 -9.34 1.41 -2.08
CA ILE A 36 -10.37 0.49 -1.60
C ILE A 36 -11.76 0.87 -2.08
N GLU A 37 -12.33 -0.02 -2.89
CA GLU A 37 -13.74 -0.07 -3.27
C GLU A 37 -14.56 -1.00 -2.36
N ALA A 38 -15.80 -0.60 -2.07
CA ALA A 38 -16.72 -1.40 -1.27
C ALA A 38 -17.12 -2.69 -2.00
N GLY A 39 -16.85 -3.82 -1.35
CA GLY A 39 -17.09 -5.17 -1.88
C GLY A 39 -15.94 -5.72 -2.73
N GLY A 40 -14.87 -4.95 -2.96
CA GLY A 40 -13.75 -5.35 -3.80
C GLY A 40 -12.94 -6.53 -3.23
N ASP A 41 -12.44 -7.36 -4.13
CA ASP A 41 -11.53 -8.48 -3.85
C ASP A 41 -10.15 -8.17 -4.47
N TYR A 42 -9.13 -8.01 -3.61
CA TYR A 42 -7.78 -7.61 -3.98
C TYR A 42 -6.87 -8.80 -4.26
N GLY A 43 -7.46 -9.99 -4.36
CA GLY A 43 -6.89 -11.10 -5.09
C GLY A 43 -5.93 -11.99 -4.33
N TRP A 44 -5.40 -11.61 -3.16
CA TRP A 44 -4.58 -12.53 -2.36
C TRP A 44 -5.41 -13.74 -1.85
N PRO A 45 -4.92 -14.99 -1.96
CA PRO A 45 -3.59 -15.43 -2.41
C PRO A 45 -3.54 -15.91 -3.87
N THR A 46 -4.52 -15.55 -4.69
CA THR A 46 -4.64 -15.97 -6.10
C THR A 46 -3.73 -15.17 -7.02
N VAL A 47 -3.65 -13.84 -6.82
CA VAL A 47 -2.83 -12.91 -7.60
C VAL A 47 -2.03 -11.98 -6.69
N GLU A 48 -0.90 -11.47 -7.18
CA GLU A 48 -0.06 -10.48 -6.51
C GLU A 48 0.57 -9.51 -7.53
N GLY A 49 0.64 -8.22 -7.22
CA GLY A 49 1.29 -7.21 -8.06
C GLY A 49 0.63 -7.03 -9.44
N ASP A 50 1.37 -7.35 -10.51
CA ASP A 50 0.92 -7.19 -11.90
C ASP A 50 -0.01 -8.33 -12.40
N GLU A 51 -0.22 -9.36 -11.59
CA GLU A 51 -1.12 -10.47 -11.94
C GLU A 51 -2.58 -10.00 -11.95
N ASN A 52 -3.36 -10.47 -12.93
CA ASN A 52 -4.73 -10.02 -13.13
C ASN A 52 -5.65 -11.20 -13.43
N GLU A 53 -6.85 -11.19 -12.85
CA GLU A 53 -7.94 -12.14 -13.11
C GLU A 53 -9.29 -11.41 -13.11
N ASP A 54 -10.25 -11.89 -13.91
CA ASP A 54 -11.58 -11.28 -14.01
C ASP A 54 -12.29 -11.23 -12.66
N GLY A 55 -12.70 -10.02 -12.26
CA GLY A 55 -13.43 -9.79 -11.01
C GLY A 55 -12.56 -9.47 -9.80
N LEU A 56 -11.23 -9.42 -9.96
CA LEU A 56 -10.30 -8.94 -8.94
C LEU A 56 -9.91 -7.48 -9.20
N VAL A 57 -9.61 -6.75 -8.14
CA VAL A 57 -9.16 -5.36 -8.16
C VAL A 57 -7.63 -5.35 -8.10
N ALA A 58 -7.01 -4.79 -9.14
CA ALA A 58 -5.56 -4.61 -9.19
C ALA A 58 -5.10 -3.54 -8.19
N PRO A 59 -3.86 -3.61 -7.70
CA PRO A 59 -3.34 -2.59 -6.81
C PRO A 59 -3.26 -1.23 -7.48
N TYR A 60 -3.40 -0.17 -6.67
CA TYR A 60 -3.15 1.19 -7.14
C TYR A 60 -1.68 1.35 -7.51
N LEU A 61 -0.79 0.72 -6.74
CA LEU A 61 0.67 0.81 -6.88
C LEU A 61 1.29 -0.40 -6.17
N HIS A 62 2.39 -0.95 -6.68
CA HIS A 62 3.17 -1.97 -5.95
C HIS A 62 4.69 -1.76 -6.07
N SER A 63 5.44 -2.33 -5.12
CA SER A 63 6.90 -2.17 -5.01
C SER A 63 7.72 -2.96 -6.03
N GLY A 64 7.08 -3.67 -6.95
CA GLY A 64 7.72 -4.64 -7.84
C GLY A 64 8.54 -5.67 -7.04
N ILE A 65 9.79 -5.87 -7.46
CA ILE A 65 10.70 -6.83 -6.83
C ILE A 65 11.40 -6.29 -5.57
N GLU A 66 11.22 -5.02 -5.24
CA GLU A 66 11.74 -4.43 -4.01
C GLU A 66 10.77 -4.67 -2.84
N THR A 67 11.26 -4.52 -1.61
CA THR A 67 10.42 -4.66 -0.42
C THR A 67 10.42 -3.35 0.37
N TRP A 68 9.27 -2.69 0.44
CA TRP A 68 9.03 -1.58 1.36
C TRP A 68 8.73 -2.08 2.77
N ALA A 69 7.93 -3.14 2.87
CA ALA A 69 7.28 -3.63 4.08
C ALA A 69 6.48 -2.50 4.77
N PRO A 70 5.41 -2.00 4.14
CA PRO A 70 4.67 -0.83 4.60
C PRO A 70 3.86 -1.13 5.86
N SER A 71 3.78 -0.14 6.74
CA SER A 71 3.03 -0.21 8.00
C SER A 71 2.06 0.97 8.08
N GLY A 72 2.10 1.77 9.14
CA GLY A 72 1.18 2.91 9.30
C GLY A 72 1.23 3.87 8.11
N ALA A 73 0.05 4.32 7.69
CA ALA A 73 -0.13 5.24 6.58
C ALA A 73 -1.18 6.30 6.93
N ALA A 74 -1.14 7.44 6.25
CA ALA A 74 -2.08 8.53 6.42
C ALA A 74 -2.05 9.47 5.19
N PHE A 75 -3.03 10.35 5.09
CA PHE A 75 -2.94 11.51 4.20
C PHE A 75 -2.32 12.71 4.92
N ALA A 76 -1.33 13.35 4.30
CA ALA A 76 -0.74 14.62 4.71
C ALA A 76 -1.14 15.70 3.69
N GLY A 77 -2.31 16.32 3.88
CA GLY A 77 -2.95 17.08 2.81
C GLY A 77 -3.50 16.11 1.76
N ASP A 78 -3.11 16.30 0.51
CA ASP A 78 -3.51 15.42 -0.62
C ASP A 78 -2.51 14.27 -0.86
N GLU A 79 -1.43 14.21 -0.08
CA GLU A 79 -0.36 13.22 -0.26
C GLU A 79 -0.60 12.00 0.63
N PHE A 80 -0.69 10.81 0.02
CA PHE A 80 -0.70 9.56 0.78
C PHE A 80 0.73 9.18 1.19
N VAL A 81 0.96 9.05 2.49
CA VAL A 81 2.26 8.74 3.07
C VAL A 81 2.22 7.46 3.86
N PHE A 82 3.28 6.66 3.81
CA PHE A 82 3.40 5.43 4.59
C PHE A 82 4.80 5.22 5.16
N ALA A 83 4.85 4.63 6.36
CA ALA A 83 6.09 4.22 7.00
C ALA A 83 6.50 2.83 6.52
N ALA A 84 7.75 2.68 6.09
CA ALA A 84 8.32 1.45 5.57
C ALA A 84 9.27 0.79 6.58
N LEU A 85 8.99 -0.46 6.95
CA LEU A 85 9.77 -1.20 7.96
C LEU A 85 11.09 -1.73 7.41
N ARG A 86 11.11 -2.21 6.17
CA ARG A 86 12.31 -2.74 5.49
C ARG A 86 12.95 -1.67 4.60
N GLY A 87 12.14 -0.79 4.02
CA GLY A 87 12.62 0.43 3.35
C GLY A 87 13.24 1.45 4.30
N THR A 88 13.06 1.31 5.63
CA THR A 88 13.67 2.17 6.68
C THR A 88 13.46 3.66 6.41
N GLY A 89 12.21 4.04 6.14
CA GLY A 89 11.90 5.41 5.74
C GLY A 89 10.41 5.71 5.70
N VAL A 90 10.09 6.94 5.31
CA VAL A 90 8.74 7.37 4.97
C VAL A 90 8.69 7.60 3.47
N TYR A 91 7.67 7.05 2.85
CA TYR A 91 7.39 7.20 1.43
C TYR A 91 6.17 8.09 1.23
N VAL A 92 6.19 8.85 0.14
CA VAL A 92 5.04 9.60 -0.39
C VAL A 92 4.66 8.95 -1.70
N VAL A 93 3.39 8.61 -1.89
CA VAL A 93 2.85 8.22 -3.20
C VAL A 93 2.68 9.48 -4.03
N THR A 94 3.46 9.59 -5.11
CA THR A 94 3.53 10.80 -5.94
C THR A 94 2.56 10.76 -7.12
N ASP A 95 2.28 9.56 -7.64
CA ASP A 95 1.28 9.28 -8.66
C ASP A 95 0.83 7.81 -8.61
N ALA A 96 0.02 7.39 -9.58
CA ALA A 96 -0.52 6.03 -9.67
C ALA A 96 0.55 4.95 -9.91
N ASP A 97 1.80 5.30 -10.15
CA ASP A 97 2.84 4.33 -10.48
C ASP A 97 4.07 4.45 -9.58
N THR A 98 4.15 5.48 -8.74
CA THR A 98 5.40 5.84 -8.06
C THR A 98 5.20 6.21 -6.59
N ALA A 99 6.09 5.68 -5.74
CA ALA A 99 6.29 6.16 -4.38
C ALA A 99 7.75 6.54 -4.16
N GLU A 100 7.97 7.73 -3.62
CA GLU A 100 9.31 8.27 -3.36
C GLU A 100 9.60 8.30 -1.86
N MET A 101 10.80 7.86 -1.48
CA MET A 101 11.27 7.99 -0.10
C MET A 101 11.66 9.43 0.20
N VAL A 102 10.90 10.09 1.08
CA VAL A 102 11.15 11.49 1.47
C VAL A 102 11.91 11.63 2.79
N PHE A 103 11.98 10.53 3.55
CA PHE A 103 12.72 10.47 4.80
C PHE A 103 13.32 9.08 4.98
N THR A 104 14.54 9.02 5.49
CA THR A 104 15.19 7.77 5.89
C THR A 104 15.81 7.90 7.27
N SER A 105 15.90 6.79 7.96
CA SER A 105 16.67 6.64 9.19
C SER A 105 17.47 5.34 9.14
N ASP A 106 18.59 5.26 9.85
CA ASP A 106 19.33 4.00 10.05
C ASP A 106 18.57 2.98 10.93
N GLU A 107 17.33 3.29 11.33
CA GLU A 107 16.46 2.47 12.16
C GLU A 107 15.13 2.17 11.44
N ARG A 108 14.34 1.24 11.98
CA ARG A 108 12.99 0.95 11.45
C ARG A 108 12.02 2.07 11.82
N VAL A 109 11.33 2.63 10.83
CA VAL A 109 10.28 3.64 11.02
C VAL A 109 8.92 2.97 11.14
N ARG A 110 8.13 3.36 12.15
CA ARG A 110 6.74 2.94 12.34
C ARG A 110 5.91 4.12 12.87
N ALA A 111 4.64 4.20 12.47
CA ALA A 111 3.70 5.11 13.11
C ALA A 111 3.41 4.65 14.56
N VAL A 112 3.17 5.60 15.46
CA VAL A 112 2.82 5.37 16.88
C VAL A 112 1.33 5.53 17.13
#